data_AF-A0A166LJS7-F1
#
_entry.id   AF-A0A166LJS7-F1
#
_cell.length_a   1.000
_cell.length_b   1.000
_cell.length_c   1.000
_cell.angle_alpha   90.00
_cell.angle_beta   90.00
_cell.angle_gamma   90.00
#
_symmetry.space_group_name_H-M   'P 1'
#
loop_
_entity.id
_entity.type
_entity.pdbx_description
1 polymer ?
#
loop_
_entity_poly.entity_id
_entity_poly.type
_entity_poly.pdbx_seq_one_letter_code
_entity_poly.pdbx_strand_id
1 'polypeptide(L)'
;MKYKPHDMKDYGGSYQYPDFPLDSGITPSDPSFVPYHGNCQCKAVTYTAYLPSLSETAVEQCNCSICTSNGYLRAYAQIPDVVFHSGEDSLATYTFNRHQRLHKFCQRCGSSILVDRTGAGMADLWMNVRMFKDVDLNGLRYKVFDGKNLL
;
A
#
# COMPACT_ATOMS: atom_id res chain seq x y z
N MET A 1 14.35 -18.30 -17.33
CA MET A 1 14.70 -17.02 -16.69
C MET A 1 16.03 -17.18 -15.97
N LYS A 2 17.04 -16.37 -16.28
CA LYS A 2 18.29 -16.35 -15.50
C LYS A 2 18.09 -15.46 -14.28
N TYR A 3 18.21 -16.03 -13.08
CA TYR A 3 18.21 -15.29 -11.82
C TYR A 3 19.40 -14.32 -11.86
N LYS A 4 19.11 -13.01 -11.86
CA LYS A 4 20.13 -11.99 -11.59
C LYS A 4 20.26 -11.91 -10.07
N PRO A 5 21.47 -12.01 -9.50
CA PRO A 5 21.65 -11.78 -8.07
C PRO A 5 21.14 -10.39 -7.71
N HIS A 6 20.25 -10.30 -6.73
CA HIS A 6 19.86 -9.02 -6.16
C HIS A 6 21.05 -8.43 -5.39
N ASP A 7 21.30 -7.14 -5.52
CA ASP A 7 22.32 -6.43 -4.72
C ASP A 7 21.88 -6.49 -3.24
N MET A 8 22.75 -7.03 -2.36
CA MET A 8 22.44 -7.19 -0.94
C MET A 8 22.13 -5.86 -0.22
N LYS A 9 22.40 -4.72 -0.85
CA LYS A 9 22.05 -3.38 -0.36
C LYS A 9 20.54 -3.15 -0.17
N ASP A 10 19.70 -4.02 -0.73
CA ASP A 10 18.24 -3.95 -0.62
C ASP A 10 17.67 -4.54 0.69
N TYR A 11 18.51 -5.11 1.59
CA TYR A 11 18.08 -5.66 2.88
C TYR A 11 18.75 -4.95 4.06
N GLY A 12 17.96 -4.25 4.90
CA GLY A 12 18.34 -3.81 6.25
C GLY A 12 19.46 -2.75 6.33
N GLY A 13 19.15 -1.58 6.90
CA GLY A 13 20.14 -0.53 7.24
C GLY A 13 20.74 0.25 6.06
N SER A 14 20.73 -0.30 4.84
CA SER A 14 21.22 0.36 3.62
C SER A 14 20.14 0.61 2.56
N TYR A 15 18.89 0.21 2.79
CA TYR A 15 17.81 0.41 1.82
C TYR A 15 17.60 1.90 1.57
N GLN A 16 17.95 2.34 0.36
CA GLN A 16 17.73 3.71 -0.07
C GLN A 16 16.36 3.82 -0.71
N TYR A 17 15.46 4.56 -0.06
CA TYR A 17 14.20 4.96 -0.66
C TYR A 17 14.44 5.79 -1.93
N PRO A 18 13.54 5.72 -2.92
CA PRO A 18 13.59 6.66 -4.03
C PRO A 18 13.31 8.08 -3.53
N ASP A 19 13.68 9.07 -4.34
CA ASP A 19 13.25 10.44 -4.12
C ASP A 19 11.73 10.54 -4.38
N PHE A 20 11.04 11.17 -3.44
CA PHE A 20 9.62 11.49 -3.58
C PHE A 20 9.47 12.99 -3.83
N PRO A 21 8.52 13.40 -4.69
CA PRO A 21 8.31 14.80 -4.97
C PRO A 21 7.78 15.52 -3.71
N LEU A 22 8.29 16.72 -3.48
CA LEU A 22 7.85 17.60 -2.38
C LEU A 22 6.40 18.06 -2.57
N ASP A 23 6.05 18.36 -3.81
CA ASP A 23 4.67 18.63 -4.24
C ASP A 23 4.15 17.41 -5.00
N SER A 24 3.11 16.80 -4.46
CA SER A 24 2.49 15.61 -5.05
C SER A 24 1.53 15.96 -6.19
N GLY A 25 1.28 17.25 -6.45
CA GLY A 25 0.40 17.75 -7.49
C GLY A 25 -1.09 17.64 -7.17
N ILE A 26 -1.44 17.22 -5.94
CA ILE A 26 -2.82 17.11 -5.48
C ILE A 26 -3.03 17.84 -4.15
N THR A 27 -4.24 18.40 -4.00
CA THR A 27 -4.75 18.88 -2.71
C THR A 27 -5.55 17.75 -2.07
N PRO A 28 -5.24 17.32 -0.84
CA PRO A 28 -6.01 16.28 -0.18
C PRO A 28 -7.45 16.73 0.07
N SER A 29 -8.36 15.76 0.09
CA SER A 29 -9.78 15.96 0.34
C SER A 29 -10.07 16.51 1.75
N ASP A 30 -9.16 16.25 2.69
CA ASP A 30 -9.17 16.79 4.04
C ASP A 30 -7.82 17.48 4.35
N PRO A 31 -7.81 18.75 4.78
CA PRO A 31 -6.58 19.49 5.07
C PRO A 31 -5.80 18.96 6.28
N SER A 32 -6.40 18.11 7.12
CA SER A 32 -5.73 17.46 8.25
C SER A 32 -4.93 16.21 7.83
N PHE A 33 -5.10 15.73 6.61
CA PHE A 33 -4.38 14.56 6.13
C PHE A 33 -2.90 14.87 5.91
N VAL A 34 -2.06 13.91 6.29
CA VAL A 34 -0.62 13.99 6.14
C VAL A 34 -0.15 13.05 5.02
N PRO A 35 0.92 13.40 4.29
CA PRO A 35 1.41 12.58 3.20
C PRO A 35 2.18 11.36 3.72
N TYR A 36 1.87 10.21 3.14
CA TYR A 36 2.64 8.98 3.28
C TYR A 36 3.21 8.56 1.94
N HIS A 37 4.54 8.58 1.83
CA HIS A 37 5.24 8.14 0.64
C HIS A 37 5.44 6.63 0.67
N GLY A 38 5.13 5.95 -0.43
CA GLY A 38 5.29 4.51 -0.53
C GLY A 38 5.88 4.06 -1.86
N ASN A 39 6.55 2.91 -1.82
CA ASN A 39 7.08 2.30 -3.03
C ASN A 39 7.16 0.77 -2.90
N CYS A 40 7.11 0.09 -4.05
CA CYS A 40 7.41 -1.35 -4.09
C CYS A 40 8.92 -1.60 -3.84
N GLN A 41 9.30 -2.84 -3.52
CA GLN A 41 10.69 -3.19 -3.19
C GLN A 41 11.68 -2.84 -4.31
N CYS A 42 11.29 -3.06 -5.58
CA CYS A 42 12.14 -2.74 -6.73
C CYS A 42 12.06 -1.27 -7.18
N LYS A 43 11.31 -0.43 -6.46
CA LYS A 43 11.15 1.02 -6.68
C LYS A 43 10.50 1.42 -8.02
N ALA A 44 10.03 0.44 -8.81
CA ALA A 44 9.33 0.71 -10.06
C ALA A 44 8.00 1.45 -9.84
N VAL A 45 7.27 1.07 -8.79
CA VAL A 45 6.04 1.75 -8.34
C VAL A 45 6.37 2.67 -7.20
N THR A 46 6.02 3.96 -7.32
CA THR A 46 6.14 4.98 -6.27
C THR A 46 4.85 5.81 -6.21
N TYR A 47 4.45 6.21 -5.01
CA TYR A 47 3.20 6.94 -4.80
C TYR A 47 3.23 7.75 -3.49
N THR A 48 2.32 8.73 -3.39
CA THR A 48 1.96 9.40 -2.14
C THR A 48 0.49 9.12 -1.85
N ALA A 49 0.17 8.75 -0.61
CA ALA A 49 -1.20 8.66 -0.12
C ALA A 49 -1.39 9.68 1.02
N TYR A 50 -2.42 10.50 0.94
CA TYR A 50 -2.83 11.40 2.01
C TYR A 50 -3.82 10.68 2.90
N LEU A 51 -3.50 10.61 4.19
CA LEU A 51 -4.26 9.87 5.19
C LEU A 51 -4.34 10.65 6.50
N PRO A 52 -5.33 10.39 7.36
CA PRO A 52 -5.21 10.71 8.77
C PRO A 52 -3.90 10.16 9.34
N SER A 53 -3.34 10.83 10.35
CA SER A 53 -2.11 10.35 10.99
C SER A 53 -2.27 8.90 11.47
N LEU A 54 -1.33 8.03 11.08
CA LEU A 54 -1.29 6.62 11.50
C LEU A 54 -0.99 6.47 13.01
N SER A 55 -0.48 7.50 13.69
CA SER A 55 -0.37 7.51 15.15
C SER A 55 -1.72 7.68 15.84
N GLU A 56 -2.68 8.29 15.15
CA GLU A 56 -4.01 8.63 15.70
C GLU A 56 -5.09 7.69 15.17
N THR A 57 -4.87 7.04 14.03
CA THR A 57 -5.85 6.16 13.37
C THR A 57 -5.44 4.71 13.46
N ALA A 58 -6.38 3.83 13.84
CA ALA A 58 -6.11 2.41 13.94
C ALA A 58 -5.92 1.77 12.56
N VAL A 59 -4.75 1.15 12.36
CA VAL A 59 -4.42 0.36 11.16
C VAL A 59 -5.10 -1.00 11.24
N GLU A 60 -5.72 -1.41 10.13
CA GLU A 60 -6.51 -2.64 10.14
C GLU A 60 -5.71 -3.87 9.73
N GLN A 61 -5.76 -4.90 10.58
CA GLN A 61 -5.26 -6.24 10.32
C GLN A 61 -6.43 -7.17 9.97
N CYS A 62 -6.37 -7.77 8.79
CA CYS A 62 -7.39 -8.71 8.33
C CYS A 62 -6.87 -10.14 8.43
N ASN A 63 -7.63 -11.02 9.08
CA ASN A 63 -7.26 -12.42 9.27
C ASN A 63 -7.63 -13.35 8.08
N CYS A 64 -8.13 -12.82 6.96
CA CYS A 64 -8.42 -13.66 5.78
C CYS A 64 -7.11 -14.17 5.15
N SER A 65 -7.22 -15.24 4.36
CA SER A 65 -6.05 -15.95 3.79
C SER A 65 -5.15 -15.03 2.97
N ILE A 66 -5.70 -14.25 2.03
CA ILE A 66 -4.88 -13.36 1.19
C ILE A 66 -4.24 -12.22 2.00
N CYS A 67 -4.95 -11.65 2.97
CA CYS A 67 -4.41 -10.57 3.78
C CYS A 67 -3.26 -11.06 4.67
N THR A 68 -3.41 -12.26 5.22
CA THR A 68 -2.38 -12.94 6.00
C THR A 68 -1.17 -13.27 5.14
N SER A 69 -1.37 -13.94 3.99
CA SER A 69 -0.28 -14.36 3.09
C SER A 69 0.52 -13.19 2.52
N ASN A 70 -0.14 -12.08 2.20
CA ASN A 70 0.51 -10.90 1.61
C ASN A 70 0.94 -9.87 2.67
N GLY A 71 0.66 -10.12 3.95
CA GLY A 71 1.04 -9.25 5.05
C GLY A 71 0.39 -7.86 5.05
N TYR A 72 -0.83 -7.73 4.52
CA TYR A 72 -1.51 -6.43 4.45
C TYR A 72 -1.75 -5.81 5.83
N LEU A 73 -1.28 -4.58 6.00
CA LEU A 73 -1.69 -3.66 7.07
C LEU A 73 -2.42 -2.49 6.43
N ARG A 74 -3.74 -2.39 6.60
CA ARG A 74 -4.57 -1.51 5.77
C ARG A 74 -4.80 -0.16 6.42
N ALA A 75 -4.46 0.90 5.68
CA ALA A 75 -4.98 2.25 5.88
C ALA A 75 -5.89 2.62 4.69
N TYR A 76 -6.91 3.43 4.92
CA TYR A 76 -7.91 3.73 3.89
C TYR A 76 -7.73 5.15 3.36
N ALA A 77 -7.47 5.28 2.06
CA ALA A 77 -7.45 6.55 1.34
C ALA A 77 -8.63 6.61 0.38
N GLN A 78 -9.19 7.79 0.14
CA GLN A 78 -10.04 7.97 -1.03
C GLN A 78 -9.17 8.00 -2.28
N ILE A 79 -9.74 7.64 -3.44
CA ILE A 79 -8.99 7.66 -4.72
C ILE A 79 -8.32 9.02 -5.00
N PRO A 80 -8.99 10.18 -4.80
CA PRO A 80 -8.36 11.48 -5.05
C PRO A 80 -7.18 11.81 -4.12
N ASP A 81 -7.05 11.11 -2.99
CA ASP A 81 -6.00 11.30 -1.99
C ASP A 81 -4.76 10.44 -2.27
N VAL A 82 -4.72 9.73 -3.39
CA VAL A 82 -3.58 8.90 -3.79
C VAL A 82 -3.09 9.34 -5.16
N VAL A 83 -1.79 9.58 -5.25
CA VAL A 83 -1.12 9.90 -6.50
C VAL A 83 0.03 8.95 -6.73
N PHE A 84 0.04 8.31 -7.89
CA PHE A 84 1.16 7.50 -8.36
C PHE A 84 2.15 8.40 -9.10
N HIS A 85 3.40 8.40 -8.67
CA HIS A 85 4.48 9.16 -9.32
C HIS A 85 5.16 8.33 -10.40
N SER A 86 5.18 7.01 -10.24
CA SER A 86 5.72 6.08 -11.23
C SER A 86 5.08 4.71 -11.14
N GLY A 87 5.03 4.00 -12.26
CA GLY A 87 4.79 2.55 -12.31
C GLY A 87 3.37 2.11 -11.95
N GLU A 88 2.36 2.97 -12.03
CA GLU A 88 0.96 2.56 -11.87
C GLU A 88 0.58 1.47 -12.89
N ASP A 89 1.06 1.62 -14.12
CA ASP A 89 0.95 0.64 -15.21
C ASP A 89 1.67 -0.69 -14.93
N SER A 90 2.63 -0.68 -14.00
CA SER A 90 3.39 -1.85 -13.56
C SER A 90 2.70 -2.62 -12.42
N LEU A 91 1.48 -2.23 -12.04
CA LEU A 91 0.63 -2.97 -11.10
C LEU A 91 -0.12 -4.09 -11.83
N ALA A 92 -0.03 -5.31 -11.31
CA ALA A 92 -0.94 -6.39 -11.66
C ALA A 92 -2.08 -6.43 -10.66
N THR A 93 -3.21 -6.98 -11.11
CA THR A 93 -4.39 -7.19 -10.28
C THR A 93 -4.61 -8.68 -10.08
N TYR A 94 -4.76 -9.09 -8.83
CA TYR A 94 -5.30 -10.39 -8.48
C TYR A 94 -6.67 -10.20 -7.82
N THR A 95 -7.64 -11.01 -8.22
CA THR A 95 -8.98 -10.98 -7.66
C THR A 95 -9.55 -12.40 -7.65
N PHE A 96 -10.38 -12.70 -6.66
CA PHE A 96 -10.93 -14.03 -6.42
C PHE A 96 -12.28 -13.91 -5.72
N ASN A 97 -12.94 -15.04 -5.47
CA ASN A 97 -14.25 -15.10 -4.82
C ASN A 97 -15.29 -14.23 -5.56
N ARG A 98 -15.81 -13.16 -4.94
CA ARG A 98 -16.81 -12.27 -5.54
C ARG A 98 -16.22 -11.29 -6.57
N HIS A 99 -14.91 -11.32 -6.77
CA HIS A 99 -14.17 -10.45 -7.67
C HIS A 99 -14.24 -8.93 -7.37
N GLN A 100 -14.74 -8.56 -6.17
CA GLN A 100 -15.00 -7.18 -5.77
C GLN A 100 -13.77 -6.42 -5.24
N ARG A 101 -12.70 -7.14 -4.86
CA ARG A 101 -11.50 -6.56 -4.25
C ARG A 101 -10.32 -6.82 -5.15
N LEU A 102 -9.84 -5.75 -5.78
CA LEU A 102 -8.76 -5.80 -6.73
C LEU A 102 -7.44 -5.64 -5.97
N HIS A 103 -6.79 -6.76 -5.63
CA HIS A 103 -5.50 -6.74 -4.95
C HIS A 103 -4.42 -6.35 -5.95
N LYS A 104 -3.91 -5.12 -5.84
CA LYS A 104 -2.88 -4.58 -6.75
C LYS A 104 -1.48 -4.77 -6.17
N PHE A 105 -0.59 -5.35 -6.96
CA PHE A 105 0.79 -5.65 -6.57
C PHE A 105 1.77 -5.34 -7.71
N CYS A 106 3.03 -5.06 -7.37
CA CYS A 106 4.05 -4.80 -8.38
C CYS A 106 4.35 -6.08 -9.18
N GLN A 107 4.17 -6.05 -10.50
CA GLN A 107 4.44 -7.18 -11.40
C GLN A 107 5.91 -7.63 -11.38
N ARG A 108 6.83 -6.74 -11.02
CA ARG A 108 8.28 -7.00 -11.07
C ARG A 108 8.81 -7.68 -9.81
N CYS A 109 8.29 -7.33 -8.63
CA CYS A 109 8.83 -7.80 -7.35
C CYS A 109 7.80 -8.43 -6.40
N GLY A 110 6.51 -8.43 -6.76
CA GLY A 110 5.45 -9.05 -5.97
C GLY A 110 4.99 -8.23 -4.75
N SER A 111 5.58 -7.06 -4.47
CA SER A 111 5.13 -6.19 -3.37
C SER A 111 3.64 -5.88 -3.48
N SER A 112 2.87 -6.24 -2.45
CA SER A 112 1.43 -5.97 -2.36
C SER A 112 1.20 -4.51 -1.95
N ILE A 113 0.73 -3.69 -2.89
CA ILE A 113 0.68 -2.23 -2.74
C ILE A 113 -0.63 -1.78 -2.11
N LEU A 114 -1.75 -2.21 -2.69
CA LEU A 114 -3.07 -1.80 -2.21
C LEU A 114 -4.15 -2.83 -2.53
N VAL A 115 -5.35 -2.59 -2.01
CA VAL A 115 -6.59 -3.21 -2.47
C VAL A 115 -7.53 -2.11 -2.97
N ASP A 116 -7.91 -2.21 -4.23
CA ASP A 116 -8.83 -1.28 -4.88
C ASP A 116 -10.26 -1.86 -4.78
N ARG A 117 -11.18 -1.05 -4.26
CA ARG A 117 -12.58 -1.45 -4.02
C ARG A 117 -13.57 -0.87 -5.03
N THR A 118 -13.10 -0.31 -6.14
CA THR A 118 -13.97 0.12 -7.26
C THR A 118 -14.76 -1.04 -7.84
N GLY A 119 -14.18 -2.26 -7.83
CA GLY A 119 -14.91 -3.50 -8.17
C GLY A 119 -16.08 -3.84 -7.23
N ALA A 120 -16.15 -3.20 -6.06
CA ALA A 120 -17.26 -3.29 -5.11
C ALA A 120 -18.21 -2.08 -5.17
N GLY A 121 -18.01 -1.16 -6.13
CA GLY A 121 -18.75 0.11 -6.22
C GLY A 121 -18.33 1.17 -5.19
N MET A 122 -17.19 0.98 -4.51
CA MET A 122 -16.64 1.93 -3.54
C MET A 122 -15.58 2.82 -4.19
N ALA A 123 -15.35 4.01 -3.64
CA ALA A 123 -14.40 5.00 -4.17
C ALA A 123 -13.11 5.14 -3.35
N ASP A 124 -12.64 4.04 -2.75
CA ASP A 124 -11.48 4.05 -1.86
C ASP A 124 -10.43 2.97 -2.18
N LEU A 125 -9.21 3.26 -1.74
CA LEU A 125 -8.02 2.43 -1.87
C LEU A 125 -7.52 2.07 -0.47
N TRP A 126 -7.30 0.77 -0.26
CA TRP A 126 -6.76 0.25 0.98
C TRP A 126 -5.25 0.08 0.83
N MET A 127 -4.51 1.08 1.28
CA MET A 127 -3.06 1.15 1.16
C MET A 127 -2.39 0.20 2.16
N ASN A 128 -1.38 -0.55 1.70
CA ASN A 128 -0.57 -1.38 2.58
C ASN A 128 0.49 -0.53 3.28
N VAL A 129 0.30 -0.29 4.58
CA VAL A 129 1.19 0.54 5.43
C VAL A 129 2.63 0.04 5.41
N ARG A 130 2.87 -1.27 5.17
CA ARG A 130 4.22 -1.83 5.06
C ARG A 130 5.04 -1.29 3.89
N MET A 131 4.38 -0.70 2.90
CA MET A 131 5.04 -0.12 1.72
C MET A 131 5.40 1.34 1.93
N PHE A 132 4.96 1.96 3.02
CA PHE A 132 5.32 3.33 3.34
C PHE A 132 6.74 3.45 3.85
N LYS A 133 7.36 4.57 3.50
CA LYS A 133 8.69 4.96 3.94
C LYS A 133 8.70 5.25 5.44
N ASP A 134 9.68 4.67 6.14
CA ASP A 134 10.03 4.98 7.53
C ASP A 134 8.87 4.93 8.54
N VAL A 135 7.86 4.08 8.32
CA VAL A 135 6.79 3.86 9.30
C VAL A 135 7.26 2.88 10.38
N ASP A 136 7.29 3.33 11.63
CA ASP A 136 7.46 2.46 12.79
C ASP A 136 6.20 1.62 13.02
N LEU A 137 6.24 0.36 12.60
CA LEU A 137 5.13 -0.57 12.76
C LEU A 137 4.85 -0.91 14.24
N ASN A 138 5.84 -0.84 15.12
CA ASN A 138 5.65 -1.20 16.53
C ASN A 138 4.85 -0.13 17.29
N GLY A 139 4.96 1.14 16.87
CA GLY A 139 4.21 2.26 17.43
C GLY A 139 2.77 2.39 16.93
N LEU A 140 2.32 1.55 15.99
CA LEU A 140 0.99 1.65 15.43
C LEU A 140 -0.08 1.07 16.35
N ARG A 141 -1.23 1.73 16.38
CA ARG A 141 -2.45 1.16 16.96
C ARG A 141 -3.13 0.25 15.93
N TYR A 142 -3.45 -0.98 16.33
CA TYR A 142 -4.09 -1.95 15.45
C TYR A 142 -5.54 -2.24 15.83
N LYS A 143 -6.38 -2.46 14.81
CA LYS A 143 -7.69 -3.08 14.94
C LYS A 143 -7.75 -4.35 14.09
N VAL A 144 -8.48 -5.36 14.56
CA VAL A 144 -8.66 -6.62 13.84
C VAL A 144 -9.98 -6.61 13.09
N PHE A 145 -9.94 -7.04 11.83
CA PHE A 145 -11.12 -7.32 11.02
C PHE A 145 -11.21 -8.82 10.74
N ASP A 146 -12.36 -9.41 11.05
CA ASP A 146 -12.61 -10.84 10.84
C ASP A 146 -12.97 -11.15 9.39
N GLY A 147 -12.00 -10.99 8.50
CA GLY A 147 -12.18 -11.27 7.09
C GLY A 147 -12.33 -12.75 6.76
N LYS A 148 -12.01 -13.67 7.67
CA LYS A 148 -12.19 -15.11 7.47
C LYS A 148 -13.68 -15.49 7.42
N ASN A 149 -14.51 -14.83 8.23
CA ASN A 149 -15.94 -15.15 8.32
C ASN A 149 -16.86 -14.11 7.66
N LEU A 150 -16.36 -12.90 7.37
CA LEU A 150 -17.17 -11.79 6.86
C LEU A 150 -17.04 -11.50 5.35
N LEU A 151 -16.19 -12.24 4.62
CA LEU A 151 -15.86 -11.98 3.21
C LEU A 151 -16.19 -13.14 2.27
#